data_AF-M5EK07-F1
#
_entry.id   AF-M5EK07-F1
#
_cell.length_a   1.000
_cell.length_b   1.000
_cell.length_c   1.000
_cell.angle_alpha   90.00
_cell.angle_beta   90.00
_cell.angle_gamma   90.00
#
_symmetry.space_group_name_H-M   'P 1'
#
loop_
_entity.id
_entity.type
_entity.pdbx_description
1 polymer ?
#
loop_
_entity_poly.entity_id
_entity_poly.type
_entity_poly.pdbx_seq_one_letter_code
_entity_poly.pdbx_strand_id
1 'polypeptide(L)' 'MMSLHPGVSRAEVQATCGWTVKFTDALEETPAPRALELKTLRDLQARIKAAHAGTGKEKAA' A
#
# COMPACT_ATOMS: atom_id res chain seq x y z
N MET A 1 -2.48 -1.23 17.47
CA MET A 1 -3.16 -1.05 16.18
C MET A 1 -4.33 -0.09 16.37
N MET A 2 -4.37 0.99 15.59
CA MET A 2 -5.42 2.02 15.68
C MET A 2 -6.51 1.89 14.61
N SER A 3 -6.17 1.30 13.46
CA SER A 3 -7.10 1.03 12.38
C SER A 3 -6.75 -0.27 11.68
N LEU A 4 -7.69 -0.87 10.96
CA LEU A 4 -7.48 -2.02 10.07
C LEU A 4 -7.74 -1.62 8.63
N HIS A 5 -7.10 -2.29 7.66
CA HIS A 5 -7.53 -2.13 6.27
C HIS A 5 -8.90 -2.80 6.08
N PRO A 6 -9.79 -2.23 5.23
CA PRO A 6 -11.09 -2.83 4.96
C PRO A 6 -10.96 -4.31 4.55
N GLY A 7 -11.75 -5.18 5.18
CA GLY A 7 -11.74 -6.63 4.94
C GLY A 7 -10.69 -7.42 5.73
N VAL A 8 -9.89 -6.79 6.60
CA VAL A 8 -8.92 -7.47 7.47
C VAL A 8 -9.46 -7.58 8.90
N SER A 9 -9.35 -8.77 9.50
CA SER A 9 -9.75 -9.04 10.88
C SER A 9 -8.59 -8.98 11.88
N ARG A 10 -8.92 -8.83 13.17
CA ARG A 10 -7.93 -8.89 14.26
C ARG A 10 -7.20 -10.24 14.33
N ALA A 11 -7.91 -11.33 14.03
CA ALA A 11 -7.36 -12.68 14.05
C ALA A 11 -6.30 -12.87 12.96
N GLU A 12 -6.56 -12.40 11.74
CA GLU A 12 -5.60 -12.44 10.63
C GLU A 12 -4.34 -11.63 10.96
N VAL A 13 -4.51 -10.42 11.51
CA VAL A 13 -3.37 -9.60 11.96
C VAL A 13 -2.55 -10.36 13.00
N GLN A 14 -3.17 -10.88 14.06
CA GLN A 14 -2.46 -11.60 15.11
C GLN A 14 -1.74 -12.84 14.59
N ALA A 15 -2.32 -13.58 13.64
CA ALA A 15 -1.71 -14.79 13.07
C ALA A 15 -0.40 -14.50 12.32
N THR A 16 -0.25 -13.29 11.78
CA THR A 16 0.96 -12.86 11.05
C THR A 16 2.00 -12.17 11.94
N CYS A 17 1.67 -11.84 13.18
CA CYS A 17 2.57 -11.16 14.11
C CYS A 17 3.27 -12.15 15.04
N GLY A 18 4.60 -12.05 15.14
CA GLY A 18 5.41 -12.83 16.08
C GLY A 18 5.26 -12.41 17.55
N TRP A 19 4.36 -11.48 17.86
CA TRP A 19 4.10 -10.96 19.20
C TRP A 19 2.60 -10.72 19.39
N THR A 20 2.14 -10.65 20.65
CA THR A 20 0.75 -10.29 20.96
C THR A 20 0.46 -8.85 20.58
N VAL A 21 -0.48 -8.66 19.66
CA VAL A 21 -0.87 -7.35 19.14
C VAL A 21 -1.83 -6.68 20.12
N LYS A 22 -1.48 -5.46 20.55
CA LYS A 22 -2.39 -4.60 21.30
C LYS A 22 -3.21 -3.75 20.34
N PHE A 23 -4.53 -3.82 20.49
CA PHE A 23 -5.47 -3.02 19.71
C PHE A 23 -6.04 -1.92 20.60
N THR A 24 -6.33 -0.77 20.01
CA THR A 24 -7.15 0.24 20.68
C THR A 24 -8.60 -0.25 20.82
N ASP A 25 -9.33 0.28 21.80
CA ASP A 25 -10.75 0.01 21.98
C ASP A 25 -11.56 0.61 20.83
N ALA A 26 -11.22 1.85 20.43
CA ALA A 26 -11.82 2.55 19.29
C ALA A 26 -11.10 2.20 17.97
N LEU A 27 -11.20 0.93 17.56
CA LEU A 27 -10.55 0.46 16.34
C LEU A 27 -11.40 0.81 15.11
N GLU A 28 -10.83 1.52 14.15
CA GLU A 28 -11.53 1.98 12.94
C GLU A 28 -11.03 1.27 11.68
N GLU A 29 -11.73 1.46 10.55
CA GLU A 29 -11.21 1.06 9.24
C GLU A 29 -10.41 2.21 8.61
N THR A 30 -9.35 1.86 7.89
CA THR A 30 -8.58 2.82 7.10
C THR A 30 -9.46 3.34 5.97
N PRO A 31 -9.68 4.67 5.86
CA PRO A 31 -10.55 5.21 4.83
C PRO A 31 -9.97 4.96 3.43
N ALA A 32 -10.86 4.88 2.45
CA ALA A 32 -10.46 4.80 1.05
C ALA A 32 -9.69 6.07 0.64
N PRO A 33 -8.66 5.94 -0.21
CA PRO A 33 -7.94 7.11 -0.73
C PRO A 33 -8.84 7.97 -1.60
N ARG A 34 -8.58 9.27 -1.60
CA ARG A 34 -9.30 10.26 -2.42
C ARG A 34 -8.94 10.10 -3.89
N ALA A 35 -9.84 10.54 -4.77
CA ALA A 35 -9.63 10.46 -6.23
C ALA A 35 -8.33 11.14 -6.69
N LEU A 36 -7.99 12.31 -6.12
CA LEU A 36 -6.76 13.02 -6.44
C LEU A 36 -5.51 12.23 -6.04
N GLU A 37 -5.52 11.57 -4.88
CA GLU A 37 -4.40 10.78 -4.39
C GLU A 37 -4.17 9.57 -5.29
N LEU A 38 -5.23 8.84 -5.63
CA LEU A 38 -5.16 7.71 -6.56
C LEU A 38 -4.66 8.13 -7.94
N LYS A 39 -5.18 9.23 -8.49
CA LYS A 39 -4.72 9.75 -9.79
C LYS A 39 -3.24 10.08 -9.75
N THR A 40 -2.81 10.83 -8.73
CA THR A 40 -1.41 11.25 -8.58
C THR A 40 -0.47 10.06 -8.49
N LEU A 41 -0.79 9.06 -7.67
CA LEU A 41 0.04 7.85 -7.52
C LEU A 41 0.14 7.05 -8.83
N ARG A 42 -0.95 6.93 -9.59
CA ARG A 42 -0.95 6.22 -10.88
C ARG A 42 -0.14 6.95 -11.95
N ASP A 43 -0.25 8.28 -12.01
CA ASP A 43 0.53 9.11 -12.94
C ASP A 43 2.04 8.99 -12.64
N LEU A 44 2.41 8.98 -11.35
CA LEU A 44 3.79 8.75 -10.92
C LEU A 44 4.29 7.36 -11.32
N GLN A 45 3.51 6.31 -11.05
CA GLN A 45 3.86 4.94 -11.45
C GLN A 45 4.06 4.80 -12.96
N ALA A 46 3.21 5.45 -13.78
CA ALA A 46 3.34 5.44 -15.23
C ALA A 46 4.65 6.09 -15.69
N ARG A 47 5.03 7.23 -15.11
CA ARG A 47 6.30 7.92 -15.40
C ARG A 47 7.51 7.08 -15.01
N ILE A 48 7.46 6.44 -13.83
CA ILE A 48 8.50 5.54 -13.34
C ILE A 48 8.66 4.36 -14.30
N LYS A 49 7.55 3.75 -14.74
CA LYS A 49 7.57 2.66 -15.71
C LYS A 49 8.19 3.09 -17.05
N ALA A 50 7.86 4.28 -17.55
CA ALA A 50 8.43 4.80 -18.78
C ALA A 50 9.95 5.03 -18.66
N ALA A 51 10.41 5.60 -17.54
CA ALA A 51 11.84 5.79 -17.28
C ALA A 51 12.61 4.46 -17.21
N HIS A 52 12.06 3.45 -16.51
CA HIS A 52 12.67 2.12 -16.42
C HIS A 52 12.63 1.34 -17.75
N ALA A 53 11.69 1.63 -18.65
CA ALA A 53 11.65 1.00 -19.97
C ALA A 53 12.73 1.54 -20.92
N GLY A 54 13.22 2.76 -20.70
CA GLY A 54 14.28 3.39 -21.50
C GLY A 54 15.70 2.90 -21.18
N THR A 55 15.95 2.41 -19.97
CA THR A 55 17.30 2.01 -19.52
C THR A 55 17.76 0.63 -20.03
N GLY A 56 16.91 -0.09 -20.77
CA GLY A 56 17.23 -1.40 -21.34
C GLY A 56 17.79 -1.40 -22.78
N LYS A 57 17.70 -0.29 -23.52
CA LYS A 57 18.09 -0.25 -24.95
C LYS A 57 19.47 0.36 -25.24
N GLU A 58 20.12 0.99 -24.27
CA GLU A 58 21.40 1.68 -24.48
C GLU A 58 22.64 0.79 -24.22
N LYS A 59 22.46 -0.46 -23.76
CA LYS A 59 23.54 -1.44 -23.56
C LYS A 59 23.61 -2.55 -24.61
N ALA A 60 23.06 -2.32 -25.80
CA ALA A 60 23.17 -3.23 -26.93
C ALA A 60 23.30 -2.44 -28.25
N ALA A 61 24.42 -1.72 -28.40
CA ALA A 61 24.90 -1.19 -29.66
C ALA A 61 26.43 -1.02 -29.58
#